data_AF-A0A0R3U4B3-F1
#
_entry.id   AF-A0A0R3U4B3-F1
#
_cell.length_a   1.000
_cell.length_b   1.000
_cell.length_c   1.000
_cell.angle_alpha   90.00
_cell.angle_beta   90.00
_cell.angle_gamma   90.00
#
_symmetry.space_group_name_H-M   'P 1'
#
loop_
_entity.id
_entity.type
_entity.pdbx_description
1 polymer ?
#
loop_
_entity_poly.entity_id
_entity_poly.type
_entity_poly.pdbx_seq_one_letter_code
_entity_poly.pdbx_strand_id
1 'polypeptide(L)'
;MNNPDIEQHKTLYISREESRSPLNIEDYFDVDKKIAKPGFKTLDGKFNWHCSCVASYVTSPCGVYFRNFLANMDKFMGTNDSTLDDKAKYTFEQCYAELTTCMKKYPSYYKSILDQYSESLQDVLNDQLT
;
A
#
# COMPACT_ATOMS: atom_id res chain seq x y z
N MET A 1 -18.64 -34.31 0.14
CA MET A 1 -17.41 -33.72 -0.41
C MET A 1 -17.35 -32.28 0.08
N ASN A 2 -16.55 -31.98 1.10
CA ASN A 2 -16.27 -30.63 1.58
C ASN A 2 -14.82 -30.65 2.07
N ASN A 3 -13.90 -29.97 1.38
CA ASN A 3 -12.58 -29.68 1.94
C ASN A 3 -12.50 -28.16 2.14
N PRO A 4 -12.74 -27.67 3.37
CA PRO A 4 -12.63 -26.26 3.69
C PRO A 4 -11.18 -26.00 4.09
N ASP A 5 -10.35 -25.56 3.14
CA ASP A 5 -9.11 -24.84 3.46
C ASP A 5 -9.52 -23.51 4.12
N ILE A 6 -9.89 -23.60 5.38
CA ILE A 6 -9.97 -22.47 6.30
C ILE A 6 -8.51 -22.10 6.52
N GLU A 7 -8.07 -20.96 5.97
CA GLU A 7 -6.79 -20.34 6.33
C GLU A 7 -6.78 -20.09 7.84
N GLN A 8 -6.37 -21.12 8.59
CA GLN A 8 -6.34 -21.09 10.03
C GLN A 8 -5.13 -20.23 10.41
N HIS A 9 -5.38 -19.07 11.02
CA HIS A 9 -4.30 -18.24 11.56
C HIS A 9 -3.42 -19.10 12.48
N LYS A 10 -2.12 -19.18 12.15
CA LYS A 10 -1.16 -19.96 12.94
C LYS A 10 -0.67 -19.09 14.10
N THR A 11 -0.86 -19.57 15.32
CA THR A 11 -0.35 -18.90 16.53
C THR A 11 1.12 -19.26 16.73
N LEU A 12 1.98 -18.24 16.80
CA LEU A 12 3.40 -18.38 17.15
C LEU A 12 3.59 -18.03 18.63
N TYR A 13 4.16 -18.96 19.39
CA TYR A 13 4.59 -18.73 20.77
C TYR A 13 6.09 -18.50 20.77
N ILE A 14 6.52 -17.30 21.16
CA ILE A 14 7.93 -16.94 21.29
C ILE A 14 8.19 -16.45 22.72
N SER A 15 9.34 -16.79 23.28
CA SER A 15 9.78 -16.25 24.56
C SER A 15 10.14 -14.76 24.45
N ARG A 16 10.21 -14.06 25.58
CA ARG A 16 10.64 -12.65 25.62
C ARG A 16 12.06 -12.46 25.06
N GLU A 17 12.92 -13.46 25.22
CA GLU A 17 14.30 -13.40 24.72
C GLU A 17 14.34 -13.56 23.20
N GLU A 18 13.55 -14.49 22.65
CA GLU A 18 13.40 -14.69 21.21
C GLU A 18 12.66 -13.53 20.52
N SER A 19 11.81 -12.79 21.25
CA SER A 19 11.14 -11.60 20.73
C SER A 19 12.03 -10.36 20.69
N ARG A 20 13.27 -10.43 21.17
CA ARG A 20 14.18 -9.28 21.13
C ARG A 20 14.57 -9.00 19.69
N SER A 21 14.47 -7.73 19.29
CA SER A 21 15.02 -7.28 18.03
C SER A 21 16.53 -7.58 17.99
N PRO A 22 17.05 -8.24 16.94
CA PRO A 22 18.48 -8.40 16.74
C PRO A 22 19.17 -7.09 16.36
N LEU A 23 18.38 -6.05 16.03
CA LEU A 23 18.86 -4.73 15.66
C LEU A 23 18.78 -3.77 16.86
N ASN A 24 19.84 -3.00 17.05
CA ASN A 24 19.84 -1.83 17.93
C ASN A 24 19.07 -0.68 17.27
N ILE A 25 18.68 0.33 18.06
CA ILE A 25 17.78 1.39 17.59
C ILE A 25 18.46 2.29 16.55
N GLU A 26 19.77 2.50 16.66
CA GLU A 26 20.57 3.23 15.69
C GLU A 26 20.60 2.51 14.33
N ASP A 27 20.73 1.18 14.34
CA ASP A 27 20.73 0.36 13.14
C ASP A 27 19.34 0.28 12.49
N TYR A 28 18.28 0.37 13.30
CA TYR A 28 16.90 0.43 12.79
C TYR A 28 16.66 1.68 11.94
N PHE A 29 17.16 2.86 12.36
CA PHE A 29 16.94 4.10 11.60
C PHE A 29 17.68 4.15 10.26
N ASP A 30 18.79 3.42 10.14
CA ASP A 30 19.58 3.34 8.90
C ASP A 30 19.29 2.08 8.07
N VAL A 31 18.37 1.22 8.51
CA VAL A 31 18.03 -0.02 7.80
C VAL A 31 17.57 0.26 6.37
N ASP A 32 16.78 1.31 6.17
CA ASP A 32 16.29 1.70 4.85
C ASP A 32 17.41 2.22 3.96
N LYS A 33 18.39 2.95 4.52
CA LYS A 33 19.55 3.42 3.75
C LYS A 33 20.50 2.29 3.38
N LYS A 34 20.66 1.29 4.25
CA LYS A 34 21.59 0.16 4.09
C LYS A 34 21.00 -0.97 3.24
N ILE A 35 19.69 -1.22 3.35
CA ILE A 35 19.04 -2.42 2.80
C ILE A 35 17.99 -2.07 1.74
N ALA A 36 17.23 -0.97 1.89
CA ALA A 36 16.24 -0.63 0.88
C ALA A 36 16.96 -0.07 -0.35
N LYS A 37 16.77 -0.74 -1.49
CA LYS A 37 17.22 -0.19 -2.77
C LYS A 37 16.50 1.15 -2.99
N PRO A 38 17.18 2.20 -3.47
CA PRO A 38 16.50 3.47 -3.75
C PRO A 38 15.48 3.30 -4.88
N GLY A 39 14.39 4.07 -4.82
CA GLY A 39 13.38 4.14 -5.88
C GLY A 39 12.02 3.53 -5.50
N PHE A 40 10.98 4.04 -6.18
CA PHE A 40 9.58 3.66 -5.96
C PHE A 40 9.25 2.25 -6.47
N LYS A 41 9.93 1.82 -7.54
CA LYS A 41 9.87 0.47 -8.08
C LYS A 41 11.25 -0.16 -8.12
N THR A 42 11.29 -1.48 -7.95
CA THR A 42 12.46 -2.31 -8.17
C THR A 42 12.74 -2.46 -9.68
N LEU A 43 13.92 -2.96 -10.03
CA LEU A 43 14.31 -3.19 -11.43
C LEU A 43 13.39 -4.17 -12.18
N ASP A 44 12.72 -5.08 -11.46
CA ASP A 44 11.70 -5.98 -11.99
C ASP A 44 10.29 -5.35 -12.05
N GLY A 45 10.18 -4.04 -11.84
CA GLY A 45 8.94 -3.27 -11.99
C GLY A 45 7.94 -3.39 -10.85
N LYS A 46 8.28 -4.07 -9.75
CA LYS A 46 7.42 -4.20 -8.57
C LYS A 46 7.57 -2.99 -7.65
N PHE A 47 6.54 -2.68 -6.88
CA PHE A 47 6.64 -1.64 -5.85
C PHE A 47 7.68 -2.01 -4.80
N ASN A 48 8.54 -1.05 -4.48
CA ASN A 48 9.49 -1.17 -3.41
C ASN A 48 8.84 -0.75 -2.08
N TRP A 49 8.22 -1.72 -1.40
CA TRP A 49 7.56 -1.50 -0.12
C TRP A 49 8.48 -1.10 1.03
N HIS A 50 9.80 -1.19 0.82
CA HIS A 50 10.83 -0.81 1.78
C HIS A 50 11.41 0.59 1.51
N CYS A 51 11.04 1.23 0.40
CA CYS A 51 11.41 2.62 0.19
C CYS A 51 10.72 3.47 1.26
N SER A 52 11.48 4.27 2.02
CA SER A 52 10.96 5.11 3.12
C SER A 52 9.76 5.98 2.71
N CYS A 53 9.75 6.47 1.45
CA CYS A 53 8.64 7.22 0.87
C CYS A 53 7.33 6.43 0.78
N VAL A 54 7.40 5.11 0.53
CA VAL A 54 6.23 4.23 0.42
C VAL A 54 5.90 3.60 1.78
N ALA A 55 6.94 3.27 2.54
CA ALA A 55 6.87 2.64 3.85
C ALA A 55 5.93 3.42 4.80
N SER A 56 6.06 4.74 4.83
CA SER A 56 5.22 5.63 5.66
C SER A 56 3.71 5.43 5.45
N TYR A 57 3.29 5.13 4.22
CA TYR A 57 1.88 4.89 3.89
C TYR A 57 1.45 3.46 4.17
N VAL A 58 2.33 2.49 3.94
CA VAL A 58 1.99 1.06 4.02
C VAL A 58 2.19 0.45 5.41
N THR A 59 2.91 1.13 6.30
CA THR A 59 3.04 0.80 7.73
C THR A 59 2.14 1.69 8.60
N SER A 60 0.92 1.94 8.13
CA SER A 60 -0.08 2.78 8.78
C SER A 60 -1.33 1.98 9.17
N PRO A 61 -2.26 2.51 9.98
CA PRO A 61 -3.54 1.84 10.29
C PRO A 61 -4.36 1.41 9.07
N CYS A 62 -4.15 2.04 7.91
CA CYS A 62 -4.83 1.75 6.65
C CYS A 62 -3.88 1.17 5.59
N GLY A 63 -2.68 0.73 6.00
CA GLY A 63 -1.61 0.34 5.11
C GLY A 63 -1.97 -0.80 4.15
N VAL A 64 -2.86 -1.72 4.56
CA VAL A 64 -3.37 -2.77 3.68
C VAL A 64 -4.15 -2.21 2.48
N TYR A 65 -5.02 -1.24 2.72
CA TYR A 65 -5.78 -0.57 1.66
C TYR A 65 -4.87 0.27 0.77
N PHE A 66 -3.84 0.88 1.36
CA PHE A 66 -2.85 1.66 0.61
C PHE A 66 -2.02 0.78 -0.33
N ARG A 67 -1.63 -0.42 0.12
CA ARG A 67 -0.97 -1.42 -0.73
C ARG A 67 -1.86 -1.87 -1.89
N ASN A 68 -3.14 -2.14 -1.62
CA ASN A 68 -4.11 -2.54 -2.64
C ASN A 68 -4.33 -1.42 -3.68
N PHE A 69 -4.44 -0.18 -3.22
CA PHE A 69 -4.53 0.99 -4.08
C PHE A 69 -3.32 1.11 -5.02
N LEU A 70 -2.09 1.13 -4.47
CA LEU A 70 -0.87 1.24 -5.27
C LEU A 70 -0.70 0.08 -6.25
N ALA A 71 -0.96 -1.16 -5.82
CA ALA A 71 -0.84 -2.34 -6.67
C ALA A 71 -1.80 -2.34 -7.86
N ASN A 72 -2.95 -1.68 -7.75
CA ASN A 72 -3.93 -1.57 -8.84
C ASN A 72 -3.79 -0.27 -9.65
N MET A 73 -3.16 0.77 -9.09
CA MET A 73 -2.80 2.00 -9.82
C MET A 73 -1.94 1.68 -11.05
N ASP A 74 -0.96 0.78 -10.90
CA ASP A 74 -0.10 0.36 -12.01
C ASP A 74 -0.87 -0.31 -13.16
N LYS A 75 -1.89 -1.10 -12.83
CA LYS A 75 -2.73 -1.75 -13.83
C LYS A 75 -3.59 -0.73 -14.56
N PHE A 76 -4.13 0.24 -13.82
CA PHE A 76 -4.91 1.33 -14.39
C PHE A 76 -4.06 2.23 -15.31
N MET A 77 -2.83 2.59 -14.91
CA MET A 77 -1.95 3.44 -15.71
C MET A 77 -1.29 2.73 -16.90
N GLY A 78 -1.25 1.39 -16.89
CA GLY A 78 -0.52 0.58 -17.89
C GLY A 78 -1.37 0.00 -19.02
N THR A 79 -2.69 0.18 -18.99
CA THR A 79 -3.60 -0.37 -20.00
C THR A 79 -3.65 0.50 -21.26
N ASN A 80 -2.96 0.07 -22.33
CA ASN A 80 -3.15 0.58 -23.70
C ASN A 80 -4.31 -0.11 -24.45
N ASP A 81 -5.06 -0.99 -23.76
CA ASP A 81 -6.12 -1.82 -24.33
C ASP A 81 -7.46 -1.37 -23.74
N SER A 82 -8.31 -0.79 -24.58
CA SER A 82 -9.54 -0.09 -24.19
C SER A 82 -10.59 -0.98 -23.52
N THR A 83 -10.48 -2.30 -23.62
CA THR A 83 -11.39 -3.24 -22.94
C THR A 83 -10.89 -3.69 -21.56
N LEU A 84 -9.59 -3.62 -21.31
CA LEU A 84 -9.01 -3.83 -19.99
C LEU A 84 -9.18 -2.59 -19.08
N ASP A 85 -9.49 -1.46 -19.68
CA ASP A 85 -9.62 -0.15 -19.04
C ASP A 85 -10.80 -0.10 -18.05
N ASP A 86 -12.01 -0.54 -18.44
CA ASP A 86 -13.21 -0.46 -17.58
C ASP A 86 -13.09 -1.28 -16.29
N LYS A 87 -12.55 -2.50 -16.38
CA LYS A 87 -12.38 -3.38 -15.21
C LYS A 87 -11.24 -2.91 -14.32
N ALA A 88 -10.14 -2.44 -14.92
CA ALA A 88 -9.03 -1.87 -14.18
C ALA A 88 -9.46 -0.59 -13.44
N LYS A 89 -10.20 0.29 -14.12
CA LYS A 89 -10.81 1.50 -13.57
C LYS A 89 -11.76 1.19 -12.43
N TYR A 90 -12.72 0.27 -12.62
CA TYR A 90 -13.63 -0.15 -11.56
C TYR A 90 -12.87 -0.67 -10.33
N THR A 91 -11.86 -1.52 -10.53
CA THR A 91 -11.04 -2.06 -9.44
C THR A 91 -10.27 -0.95 -8.72
N PHE A 92 -9.71 0.00 -9.47
CA PHE A 92 -9.00 1.14 -8.93
C PHE A 92 -9.92 2.03 -8.09
N GLU A 93 -11.11 2.36 -8.59
CA GLU A 93 -12.13 3.14 -7.88
C GLU A 93 -12.57 2.46 -6.57
N GLN A 94 -12.78 1.14 -6.59
CA GLN A 94 -13.10 0.38 -5.38
C GLN A 94 -11.97 0.43 -4.34
N CYS A 95 -10.72 0.18 -4.76
CA CYS A 95 -9.56 0.27 -3.87
C CYS A 95 -9.40 1.68 -3.28
N TYR A 96 -9.64 2.73 -4.07
CA TYR A 96 -9.63 4.11 -3.61
C TYR A 96 -10.73 4.40 -2.58
N ALA A 97 -11.95 3.91 -2.82
CA ALA A 97 -13.07 4.07 -1.90
C ALA A 97 -12.83 3.37 -0.56
N GLU A 98 -12.28 2.15 -0.58
CA GLU A 98 -11.90 1.41 0.63
C GLU A 98 -10.82 2.13 1.44
N LEU A 99 -9.76 2.60 0.76
CA LEU A 99 -8.68 3.36 1.38
C LEU A 99 -9.21 4.64 2.05
N THR A 100 -10.01 5.42 1.32
CA THR A 100 -10.60 6.66 1.82
C THR A 100 -11.52 6.41 3.01
N THR A 101 -12.32 5.33 2.96
CA THR A 101 -13.20 4.91 4.05
C THR A 101 -12.40 4.55 5.30
N CYS A 102 -11.25 3.87 5.15
CA CYS A 102 -10.36 3.61 6.27
C CYS A 102 -9.74 4.89 6.84
N MET A 103 -9.20 5.77 5.97
CA MET A 103 -8.50 6.99 6.40
C MET A 103 -9.40 7.93 7.19
N LYS A 104 -10.70 8.00 6.84
CA LYS A 104 -11.72 8.76 7.58
C LYS A 104 -11.88 8.32 9.04
N LYS A 105 -11.49 7.09 9.40
CA LYS A 105 -11.48 6.60 10.79
C LYS A 105 -10.30 7.14 11.61
N TYR A 106 -9.25 7.64 10.95
CA TYR A 106 -8.04 8.17 11.58
C TYR A 106 -7.68 9.58 11.05
N PRO A 107 -8.60 10.57 11.16
CA PRO A 107 -8.46 11.86 10.49
C PRO A 107 -7.22 12.65 10.94
N SER A 108 -6.84 12.58 12.22
CA SER A 108 -5.65 13.26 12.73
C SER A 108 -4.35 12.65 12.20
N TYR A 109 -4.31 11.34 12.00
CA TYR A 109 -3.14 10.64 11.47
C TYR A 109 -2.96 10.91 9.97
N TYR A 110 -4.06 10.93 9.22
CA TYR A 110 -4.03 11.10 7.76
C TYR A 110 -4.27 12.52 7.27
N LYS A 111 -4.38 13.53 8.15
CA LYS A 111 -4.71 14.91 7.76
C LYS A 111 -3.83 15.42 6.62
N SER A 112 -2.51 15.29 6.73
CA SER A 112 -1.58 15.74 5.68
C SER A 112 -1.83 15.05 4.33
N ILE A 113 -2.21 13.77 4.34
CA ILE A 113 -2.53 13.01 3.14
C ILE A 113 -3.88 13.44 2.58
N LEU A 114 -4.91 13.58 3.42
CA LEU A 114 -6.24 14.00 2.97
C LEU A 114 -6.22 15.41 2.38
N ASP A 115 -5.44 16.31 2.99
CA ASP A 115 -5.26 17.69 2.53
C ASP A 115 -4.47 17.73 1.20
N GLN A 116 -3.51 16.81 0.98
CA GLN A 116 -2.66 16.79 -0.22
C GLN A 116 -3.27 16.02 -1.40
N TYR A 117 -4.01 14.93 -1.16
CA TYR A 117 -4.45 14.00 -2.21
C TYR A 117 -5.90 14.19 -2.66
N SER A 118 -6.73 14.90 -1.90
CA SER A 118 -8.15 15.05 -2.24
C SER A 118 -8.38 15.80 -3.56
N GLU A 119 -7.56 16.80 -3.87
CA GLU A 119 -7.62 17.55 -5.12
C GLU A 119 -6.98 16.76 -6.27
N SER A 120 -5.73 16.29 -6.10
CA SER A 120 -4.96 15.66 -7.19
C SER A 120 -5.53 14.35 -7.73
N LEU A 121 -6.21 13.53 -6.90
CA LEU A 121 -6.79 12.27 -7.37
C LEU A 121 -8.12 12.46 -8.10
N GLN A 122 -8.90 13.48 -7.72
CA GLN A 122 -10.12 13.82 -8.46
C GLN A 122 -9.77 14.36 -9.84
N ASP A 123 -8.73 15.19 -9.94
CA ASP A 123 -8.25 15.72 -11.21
C ASP A 123 -7.78 14.61 -12.16
N VAL A 124 -7.01 13.62 -11.67
CA VAL A 124 -6.57 12.47 -12.47
C VAL A 124 -7.74 11.60 -12.96
N LEU A 125 -8.77 11.42 -12.14
CA LEU A 125 -9.97 10.67 -12.52
C LEU A 125 -10.82 11.43 -13.55
N ASN A 126 -10.83 12.76 -13.48
CA ASN A 126 -11.61 13.62 -14.37
C ASN A 126 -10.92 13.88 -15.72
N ASP A 127 -9.59 14.04 -15.75
CA ASP A 127 -8.81 14.27 -16.97
C ASP A 127 -8.80 13.06 -17.92
N GLN A 128 -9.17 11.88 -17.44
CA GLN A 128 -9.30 10.64 -18.24
C GLN A 128 -10.75 10.42 -18.76
N LEU A 129 -11.66 11.38 -18.56
CA LEU A 129 -13.05 11.36 -19.06
C LEU A 129 -13.30 12.31 -20.25
N THR A 130 -12.25 12.96 -20.76
CA THR A 130 -12.27 13.83 -21.97
C THR A 130 -11.36 13.28 -23.04
#